data_AF-A0A540W0P6-F1
#
_entry.id   AF-A0A540W0P6-F1
#
_cell.length_a   1.000
_cell.length_b   1.000
_cell.length_c   1.000
_cell.angle_alpha   90.00
_cell.angle_beta   90.00
_cell.angle_gamma   90.00
#
_symmetry.space_group_name_H-M   'P 1'
#
loop_
_entity.id
_entity.type
_entity.pdbx_description
1 polymer ?
#
loop_
_entity_poly.entity_id
_entity_poly.type
_entity_poly.pdbx_seq_one_letter_code
_entity_poly.pdbx_strand_id
1 'polypeptide(L)'
;MPHTPADDPAFRSWLRVKGLREIASGAFVFVLMFVAPASVLGWYVVVFAGIPAGDAVVVRHGGGPKAAAYGVHGATALVMLATGIGLLV
;
A
#
# COMPACT_ATOMS: atom_id res chain seq x y z
N MET A 1 6.53 -7.08 -14.39
CA MET A 1 7.67 -7.57 -15.20
C MET A 1 7.91 -9.03 -14.85
N PRO A 2 7.14 -9.96 -15.43
CA PRO A 2 7.51 -11.36 -15.35
C PRO A 2 8.90 -11.50 -15.98
N HIS A 3 9.82 -12.22 -15.33
CA HIS A 3 11.17 -12.59 -15.84
C HIS A 3 12.31 -11.57 -15.72
N THR A 4 12.14 -10.42 -15.06
CA THR A 4 13.31 -9.61 -14.69
C THR A 4 14.10 -10.34 -13.58
N PRO A 5 15.41 -10.59 -13.75
CA PRO A 5 16.22 -11.20 -12.71
C PRO A 5 16.22 -10.35 -11.44
N ALA A 6 16.00 -10.99 -10.29
CA ALA A 6 15.92 -10.27 -9.01
C ALA A 6 17.26 -9.64 -8.59
N ASP A 7 18.36 -10.14 -9.14
CA ASP A 7 19.73 -9.66 -8.95
C ASP A 7 20.13 -8.55 -9.94
N ASP A 8 19.27 -8.19 -10.88
CA ASP A 8 19.51 -7.05 -11.77
C ASP A 8 19.74 -5.76 -10.95
N PRO A 9 20.87 -5.05 -11.12
CA PRO A 9 21.19 -3.88 -10.31
C PRO A 9 20.17 -2.73 -10.42
N ALA A 10 19.60 -2.50 -11.61
CA ALA A 10 18.61 -1.45 -11.82
C ALA A 10 17.29 -1.81 -11.14
N PHE A 11 16.85 -3.05 -11.25
CA PHE A 11 15.66 -3.56 -10.58
C PHE A 11 15.78 -3.49 -9.05
N ARG A 12 16.94 -3.88 -8.49
CA ARG A 12 17.21 -3.74 -7.05
C ARG A 12 17.19 -2.29 -6.58
N SER A 13 17.74 -1.37 -7.38
CA SER A 13 17.73 0.06 -7.06
C SER A 13 16.31 0.62 -7.09
N TRP A 14 15.51 0.23 -8.08
CA TRP A 14 14.09 0.59 -8.15
C TRP A 14 13.29 0.03 -6.95
N LEU A 15 13.50 -1.24 -6.57
CA LEU A 15 12.85 -1.83 -5.40
C LEU A 15 13.23 -1.12 -4.08
N ARG A 16 14.46 -0.65 -3.93
CA ARG A 16 14.88 0.14 -2.75
C ARG A 16 14.15 1.47 -2.68
N VAL A 17 14.05 2.19 -3.79
CA VAL A 17 13.30 3.46 -3.84
C VAL A 17 11.81 3.21 -3.56
N LYS A 18 11.23 2.15 -4.14
CA LYS A 18 9.85 1.75 -3.83
C LYS A 18 9.70 1.45 -2.34
N GLY A 19 10.55 0.60 -1.78
CA GLY A 19 10.51 0.21 -0.37
C GLY A 19 10.65 1.39 0.58
N LEU A 20 11.54 2.35 0.29
CA LEU A 20 11.69 3.56 1.11
C LEU A 20 10.41 4.40 1.13
N ARG A 21 9.73 4.53 -0.01
CA ARG A 21 8.44 5.22 -0.10
C ARG A 21 7.37 4.54 0.75
N GLU A 22 7.30 3.22 0.70
CA GLU A 22 6.34 2.45 1.52
C GLU A 22 6.65 2.57 3.02
N ILE A 23 7.92 2.48 3.42
CA ILE A 23 8.33 2.62 4.83
C ILE A 23 8.01 4.02 5.35
N ALA A 24 8.34 5.07 4.61
CA ALA A 24 8.03 6.45 5.02
C ALA A 24 6.52 6.66 5.16
N SER A 25 5.75 6.15 4.20
CA SER A 25 4.29 6.19 4.20
C SER A 25 3.68 5.47 5.41
N GLY A 26 4.22 4.30 5.77
CA GLY A 26 3.83 3.58 6.98
C GLY A 26 4.25 4.29 8.27
N ALA A 27 5.44 4.90 8.30
CA ALA A 27 5.93 5.67 9.44
C ALA A 27 5.00 6.85 9.79
N PHE A 28 4.46 7.53 8.78
CA PHE A 28 3.49 8.61 8.99
C PHE A 28 2.21 8.15 9.72
N VAL A 29 1.76 6.89 9.55
CA VAL A 29 0.64 6.35 10.33
C VAL A 29 0.94 6.43 11.82
N PHE A 30 2.12 5.95 12.24
CA PHE A 30 2.53 5.99 13.64
C PHE A 30 2.66 7.43 14.14
N VAL A 31 3.29 8.31 13.36
CA VAL A 31 3.38 9.74 13.71
C VAL A 31 2.00 10.34 13.95
N LEU A 32 1.05 10.13 13.03
CA LEU A 32 -0.31 10.65 13.14
C LEU A 32 -1.08 10.06 14.32
N MET A 33 -0.85 8.79 14.67
CA MET A 33 -1.39 8.21 15.90
C MET A 33 -0.92 8.94 17.17
N PHE A 34 0.28 9.51 17.17
CA PHE A 34 0.81 10.26 18.32
C PHE A 34 0.35 11.71 18.37
N VAL A 35 0.21 12.38 17.22
CA VAL A 35 0.09 13.85 17.19
C VAL A 35 -1.23 14.37 16.63
N ALA A 36 -2.02 13.55 15.95
CA ALA A 36 -3.18 14.02 15.19
C ALA A 36 -4.50 13.47 15.77
N PRO A 37 -5.62 14.21 15.60
CA PRO A 37 -6.95 13.68 15.87
C PRO A 37 -7.25 12.44 15.00
N ALA A 38 -8.10 11.55 15.52
CA ALA A 38 -8.49 10.32 14.84
C ALA A 38 -9.01 10.55 13.42
N SER A 39 -9.75 11.64 13.17
CA SER A 39 -10.28 11.95 11.85
C SER A 39 -9.21 12.26 10.80
N VAL A 40 -8.09 12.88 11.20
CA VAL A 40 -6.95 13.13 10.30
C VAL A 40 -6.27 11.82 9.93
N LEU A 41 -6.06 10.94 10.92
CA LEU A 41 -5.56 9.60 10.69
C LEU A 41 -6.53 8.77 9.82
N GLY A 42 -7.83 8.91 10.03
CA GLY A 42 -8.87 8.25 9.24
C GLY A 42 -8.78 8.62 7.76
N TRP A 43 -8.76 9.92 7.45
CA TRP A 43 -8.57 10.38 6.08
C TRP A 43 -7.24 9.95 5.46
N TYR A 44 -6.16 9.97 6.24
CA TYR A 44 -4.86 9.48 5.80
C TYR A 44 -4.95 8.01 5.38
N VAL A 45 -5.53 7.14 6.22
CA VAL A 45 -5.69 5.72 5.92
C VAL A 45 -6.62 5.49 4.72
N VAL A 46 -7.72 6.24 4.59
CA VAL A 46 -8.64 6.16 3.42
C VAL A 46 -7.91 6.48 2.12
N VAL A 47 -7.13 7.57 2.07
CA VAL A 47 -6.38 7.94 0.87
C VAL A 47 -5.31 6.89 0.55
N PHE A 48 -4.59 6.42 1.57
CA PHE A 48 -3.52 5.44 1.39
C PHE A 48 -4.02 4.04 1.05
N ALA A 49 -5.29 3.71 1.32
CA ALA A 49 -5.93 2.49 0.80
C ALA A 49 -5.92 2.44 -0.73
N GLY A 50 -5.77 3.59 -1.40
CA GLY A 50 -5.56 3.67 -2.84
C GLY A 50 -4.28 2.97 -3.32
N ILE A 51 -3.24 2.85 -2.49
CA ILE A 51 -1.98 2.17 -2.83
C ILE A 51 -2.22 0.67 -3.05
N PRO A 52 -2.70 -0.12 -2.07
CA PRO A 52 -2.98 -1.53 -2.29
C PRO A 52 -4.12 -1.74 -3.31
N ALA A 53 -5.08 -0.82 -3.44
CA ALA A 53 -6.07 -0.91 -4.51
C ALA A 53 -5.43 -0.81 -5.91
N GLY A 54 -4.52 0.17 -6.10
CA GLY A 54 -3.74 0.33 -7.32
C GLY A 54 -2.81 -0.86 -7.58
N ASP A 55 -2.14 -1.37 -6.55
CA ASP A 55 -1.30 -2.57 -6.65
C ASP A 55 -2.11 -3.79 -7.11
N ALA A 56 -3.33 -3.99 -6.61
CA ALA A 56 -4.21 -5.06 -7.08
C ALA A 56 -4.47 -4.95 -8.59
N VAL A 57 -4.76 -3.74 -9.09
CA VAL A 57 -4.96 -3.48 -10.52
C VAL A 57 -3.69 -3.76 -11.32
N VAL A 58 -2.55 -3.23 -10.86
CA VAL A 58 -1.24 -3.42 -11.52
C VAL A 58 -0.86 -4.91 -11.59
N VAL A 59 -1.05 -5.66 -10.50
CA VAL A 59 -0.78 -7.10 -10.46
C VAL A 59 -1.67 -7.84 -11.45
N ARG A 60 -2.97 -7.54 -11.51
CA ARG A 60 -3.88 -8.20 -12.46
C ARG A 60 -3.57 -7.86 -13.91
N HIS A 61 -3.33 -6.58 -14.22
CA HIS A 61 -3.01 -6.14 -15.57
C HIS A 61 -1.64 -6.65 -16.04
N GLY A 62 -0.69 -6.84 -15.11
CA GLY A 62 0.62 -7.41 -15.38
C GLY A 62 0.65 -8.94 -15.51
N GLY A 63 -0.51 -9.62 -15.54
CA GLY A 63 -0.61 -11.08 -15.64
C GLY A 63 -0.25 -11.82 -14.34
N GLY A 64 -0.19 -11.11 -13.21
CA GLY A 64 0.19 -11.67 -11.92
C GLY A 64 -0.91 -12.54 -11.27
N PRO A 65 -0.56 -13.27 -10.19
CA PRO A 65 -1.48 -14.20 -9.54
C PRO A 65 -2.74 -13.52 -9.00
N LYS A 66 -3.91 -14.09 -9.29
CA LYS A 66 -5.19 -13.60 -8.73
C LYS A 66 -5.21 -13.62 -7.20
N ALA A 67 -4.59 -14.63 -6.59
CA ALA A 67 -4.49 -14.76 -5.15
C ALA A 67 -3.74 -13.57 -4.52
N ALA A 68 -2.63 -13.14 -5.11
CA ALA A 68 -1.90 -11.97 -4.64
C ALA A 68 -2.72 -10.68 -4.84
N ALA A 69 -3.31 -10.50 -6.02
CA ALA A 69 -4.06 -9.28 -6.32
C ALA A 69 -5.31 -9.11 -5.45
N TYR A 70 -6.14 -10.13 -5.28
CA TYR A 70 -7.37 -10.00 -4.51
C TYR A 70 -7.18 -10.35 -3.03
N GLY A 71 -6.41 -11.40 -2.74
CA GLY A 71 -6.23 -11.91 -1.37
C GLY A 71 -5.26 -11.09 -0.54
N VAL A 72 -4.20 -10.53 -1.15
CA VAL A 72 -3.27 -9.63 -0.44
C VAL A 72 -3.70 -8.19 -0.66
N HIS A 73 -3.57 -7.69 -1.89
CA HIS A 73 -3.76 -6.26 -2.15
C HIS A 73 -5.22 -5.81 -1.98
N GLY A 74 -6.17 -6.51 -2.60
CA GLY A 74 -7.59 -6.18 -2.47
C GLY A 74 -8.09 -6.25 -1.03
N ALA A 75 -7.71 -7.30 -0.29
CA ALA A 75 -8.07 -7.44 1.12
C ALA A 75 -7.46 -6.34 1.99
N THR A 76 -6.17 -6.01 1.80
CA THR A 76 -5.53 -4.89 2.52
C THR A 76 -6.22 -3.57 2.23
N ALA A 77 -6.56 -3.29 0.96
CA ALA A 77 -7.28 -2.07 0.59
C ALA A 77 -8.65 -1.98 1.29
N LEU A 78 -9.40 -3.09 1.33
CA LEU A 78 -10.71 -3.14 2.00
C LEU A 78 -10.58 -2.91 3.52
N VAL A 79 -9.61 -3.57 4.16
CA VAL A 79 -9.36 -3.41 5.60
C VAL A 79 -8.97 -1.97 5.91
N MET A 80 -8.05 -1.39 5.14
CA MET A 80 -7.66 0.01 5.32
C MET A 80 -8.85 0.96 5.14
N LEU A 81 -9.68 0.76 4.11
CA LEU A 81 -10.85 1.60 3.89
C LEU A 81 -11.84 1.51 5.06
N ALA A 82 -12.11 0.30 5.55
CA ALA A 82 -12.99 0.08 6.71
C ALA A 82 -12.42 0.72 7.98
N THR A 83 -11.13 0.55 8.26
CA THR A 83 -10.45 1.19 9.40
C THR A 83 -10.48 2.71 9.29
N GLY A 84 -10.16 3.24 8.12
CA GLY A 84 -10.15 4.69 7.86
C GLY A 84 -11.52 5.31 8.07
N ILE A 85 -12.58 4.70 7.53
CA ILE A 85 -13.97 5.14 7.75
C ILE A 85 -14.35 5.04 9.23
N GLY A 86 -13.96 3.97 9.92
CA GLY A 86 -14.22 3.80 11.36
C GLY A 86 -13.57 4.88 12.23
N LEU A 87 -12.47 5.48 11.78
CA LEU A 87 -11.80 6.59 12.47
C LEU A 87 -12.44 7.96 12.19
N LEU A 88 -13.38 8.05 11.23
CA LEU A 88 -14.09 9.28 10.88
C LEU A 88 -15.42 9.45 11.64
N VAL A 89 -15.88 8.42 12.36
CA VAL A 89 -17.18 8.37 13.03
C VAL A 89 -17.06 8.31 14.55
#